data_AF-A0A0C2B8B4-F1
#
_entry.id   AF-A0A0C2B8B4-F1
#
_cell.length_a   1.000
_cell.length_b   1.000
_cell.length_c   1.000
_cell.angle_alpha   90.00
_cell.angle_beta   90.00
_cell.angle_gamma   90.00
#
_symmetry.space_group_name_H-M   'P 1'
#
loop_
_entity.id
_entity.type
_entity.pdbx_description
1 polymer ?
#
loop_
_entity_poly.entity_id
_entity_poly.type
_entity_poly.pdbx_seq_one_letter_code
_entity_poly.pdbx_strand_id
1 'polypeptide(L)'
;MAVHQLPAESGAFARYLRDLTTLLDPGGGWYGVFAQRDPAGMRACLDGVEIPPWDVVDSLLQDFAAGRDGEAVARESARARALHAASAAVHDRRP
;
A
#
# COMPACT_ATOMS: atom_id res chain seq x y z
N MET A 1 -25.27 -9.47 9.33
CA MET A 1 -24.33 -8.75 8.46
C MET A 1 -22.97 -8.77 9.14
N ALA A 2 -22.11 -9.74 8.80
CA ALA A 2 -20.78 -9.82 9.39
C ALA A 2 -19.94 -8.68 8.81
N VAL A 3 -19.73 -7.63 9.60
CA VAL A 3 -18.62 -6.71 9.36
C VAL A 3 -17.37 -7.55 9.45
N HIS A 4 -16.78 -7.89 8.31
CA HIS A 4 -15.43 -8.41 8.24
C HIS A 4 -14.53 -7.29 8.76
N GLN A 5 -14.37 -7.19 10.08
CA GLN A 5 -13.29 -6.42 10.67
C GLN A 5 -12.02 -7.06 10.14
N LEU A 6 -11.47 -6.43 9.11
CA LEU A 6 -10.10 -6.68 8.70
C LEU A 6 -9.24 -6.61 9.96
N PRO A 7 -8.34 -7.58 10.17
CA PRO A 7 -7.41 -7.58 11.28
C PRO A 7 -6.81 -6.18 11.45
N ALA A 8 -6.64 -5.73 12.69
CA ALA A 8 -6.21 -4.36 12.99
C ALA A 8 -4.92 -3.98 12.22
N GLU A 9 -4.09 -4.99 11.92
CA GLU A 9 -2.87 -4.96 11.11
C GLU A 9 -3.17 -4.60 9.64
N SER A 10 -4.13 -5.26 9.00
CA SER A 10 -4.58 -4.94 7.64
C SER A 10 -5.13 -3.51 7.56
N GLY A 11 -5.84 -3.06 8.60
CA GLY A 11 -6.31 -1.68 8.70
C GLY A 11 -5.20 -0.65 8.90
N ALA A 12 -4.11 -1.01 9.59
CA ALA A 12 -2.93 -0.16 9.75
C ALA A 12 -2.18 0.01 8.43
N PHE A 13 -1.96 -1.07 7.68
CA PHE A 13 -1.34 -1.01 6.36
C PHE A 13 -2.20 -0.25 5.34
N ALA A 14 -3.51 -0.46 5.33
CA ALA A 14 -4.41 0.27 4.43
C ALA A 14 -4.43 1.78 4.70
N ARG A 15 -4.38 2.19 5.98
CA ARG A 15 -4.21 3.61 6.35
C ARG A 15 -2.89 4.16 5.85
N TYR A 16 -1.79 3.44 6.09
CA TYR A 16 -0.48 3.80 5.56
C TYR A 16 -0.48 3.97 4.04
N LEU A 17 -1.10 3.03 3.31
CA LEU A 17 -1.15 3.06 1.85
C LEU A 17 -1.95 4.27 1.35
N ARG A 18 -3.09 4.59 1.99
CA ARG A 18 -3.84 5.81 1.69
C ARG A 18 -2.99 7.05 1.90
N ASP A 19 -2.34 7.19 3.05
CA ASP A 19 -1.49 8.32 3.35
C ASP A 19 -0.35 8.44 2.32
N LEU A 20 0.29 7.33 1.96
CA LEU A 20 1.32 7.29 0.92
C LEU A 20 0.77 7.79 -0.43
N THR A 21 -0.36 7.26 -0.88
CA THR A 21 -0.96 7.66 -2.17
C THR A 21 -1.42 9.12 -2.21
N THR A 22 -1.74 9.75 -1.07
CA THR A 22 -2.03 11.20 -1.03
C THR A 22 -0.79 12.06 -1.34
N LEU A 23 0.40 11.49 -1.20
CA LEU A 23 1.68 12.15 -1.46
C LEU A 23 2.24 11.84 -2.85
N LEU A 24 1.53 11.04 -3.65
CA LEU A 24 1.88 10.65 -5.02
C LEU A 24 1.03 11.43 -6.02
N ASP A 25 1.57 11.62 -7.23
CA ASP A 25 0.82 12.23 -8.32
C ASP A 25 -0.20 11.23 -8.88
N PRO A 26 -1.53 11.47 -8.77
CA PRO A 26 -2.53 10.59 -9.36
C PRO A 26 -2.56 10.64 -10.90
N GLY A 27 -1.97 11.68 -11.51
CA GLY A 27 -1.87 11.85 -12.96
C GLY A 27 -0.58 11.29 -13.57
N GLY A 28 0.34 10.77 -12.75
CA GLY A 28 1.67 10.34 -13.17
C GLY A 28 2.21 9.16 -12.36
N GLY A 29 3.44 8.73 -12.69
CA GLY A 29 4.11 7.61 -12.01
C GLY A 29 3.40 6.26 -12.14
N TRP A 30 3.86 5.30 -11.37
CA TRP A 30 3.24 3.98 -11.23
C TRP A 30 1.86 4.05 -10.55
N TYR A 31 1.65 4.95 -9.59
CA TYR A 31 0.36 5.10 -8.92
C TYR A 31 -0.76 5.42 -9.93
N GLY A 32 -0.54 6.40 -10.81
CA GLY A 32 -1.50 6.73 -11.87
C GLY A 32 -1.72 5.59 -12.86
N VAL A 33 -0.68 4.81 -13.17
CA VAL A 33 -0.80 3.61 -14.04
C VAL A 33 -1.65 2.53 -13.38
N PHE A 34 -1.40 2.21 -12.11
CA PHE A 34 -2.20 1.21 -11.40
C PHE A 34 -3.64 1.66 -11.20
N ALA A 35 -3.86 2.93 -10.84
CA ALA A 35 -5.20 3.48 -10.67
C ALA A 35 -6.02 3.48 -11.98
N GLN A 36 -5.37 3.69 -13.14
CA GLN A 36 -6.03 3.60 -14.44
C GLN A 36 -6.22 2.15 -14.91
N ARG A 37 -5.25 1.28 -14.65
CA ARG A 37 -5.28 -0.12 -15.09
C ARG A 37 -6.29 -0.95 -14.31
N ASP A 38 -6.36 -0.76 -12.99
CA ASP A 38 -7.29 -1.45 -12.10
C ASP A 38 -7.74 -0.54 -10.95
N PRO A 39 -8.72 0.34 -11.20
CA PRO A 39 -9.24 1.25 -10.18
C PRO A 39 -9.95 0.51 -9.04
N ALA A 40 -10.55 -0.66 -9.32
CA ALA A 40 -11.28 -1.44 -8.33
C ALA A 40 -10.31 -2.15 -7.37
N GLY A 41 -9.27 -2.82 -7.90
CA GLY A 41 -8.24 -3.45 -7.10
C GLY A 41 -7.45 -2.43 -6.28
N MET A 42 -7.12 -1.27 -6.85
CA MET A 42 -6.49 -0.19 -6.10
C MET A 42 -7.38 0.29 -4.95
N ARG A 43 -8.69 0.46 -5.18
CA ARG A 43 -9.64 0.82 -4.13
C ARG A 43 -9.73 -0.25 -3.04
N ALA A 44 -9.76 -1.54 -3.41
CA ALA A 44 -9.77 -2.65 -2.47
C ALA A 44 -8.51 -2.66 -1.58
N CYS A 45 -7.33 -2.38 -2.15
CA CYS A 45 -6.08 -2.24 -1.41
C CYS A 45 -6.11 -1.08 -0.41
N LEU A 46 -6.61 0.08 -0.84
CA LEU A 46 -6.72 1.29 -0.02
C LEU A 46 -7.78 1.15 1.09
N ASP A 47 -8.85 0.42 0.84
CA ASP A 47 -9.89 0.10 1.82
C ASP A 47 -9.44 -1.04 2.76
N GLY A 48 -8.31 -1.69 2.47
CA GLY A 48 -7.72 -2.78 3.23
C GLY A 48 -8.39 -4.13 2.98
N VAL A 49 -9.32 -4.21 2.03
CA VAL A 49 -10.04 -5.43 1.64
C VAL A 49 -9.07 -6.47 1.10
N GLU A 50 -8.11 -6.02 0.30
CA GLU A 50 -7.04 -6.83 -0.28
C GLU A 50 -5.68 -6.29 0.14
N ILE A 51 -4.67 -7.16 0.13
CA ILE A 51 -3.29 -6.76 0.37
C ILE A 51 -2.59 -6.68 -0.99
N PRO A 52 -2.10 -5.52 -1.43
CA PRO A 52 -1.35 -5.42 -2.67
C PRO A 52 -0.07 -6.27 -2.59
N PRO A 53 0.32 -6.90 -3.69
CA PRO A 53 1.59 -7.61 -3.74
C PRO A 53 2.77 -6.63 -3.61
N TRP A 54 3.91 -7.12 -3.10
CA TRP A 54 5.03 -6.24 -2.72
C TRP A 54 5.61 -5.46 -3.91
N ASP A 55 5.57 -6.01 -5.12
CA ASP A 55 5.98 -5.34 -6.36
C ASP A 55 5.20 -4.04 -6.60
N VAL A 56 3.88 -4.04 -6.34
CA VAL A 56 3.06 -2.83 -6.44
C VAL A 56 3.49 -1.81 -5.39
N VAL A 57 3.72 -2.24 -4.15
CA VAL A 57 4.19 -1.36 -3.06
C VAL A 57 5.57 -0.77 -3.37
N ASP A 58 6.48 -1.57 -3.91
CA ASP A 58 7.82 -1.15 -4.32
C ASP A 58 7.74 -0.08 -5.41
N SER A 59 6.90 -0.26 -6.42
CA SER A 59 6.64 0.76 -7.44
C SER A 59 6.08 2.07 -6.86
N LEU A 60 5.16 2.01 -5.89
CA LEU A 60 4.66 3.21 -5.20
C LEU A 60 5.77 3.91 -4.39
N LEU A 61 6.69 3.14 -3.78
CA LEU A 61 7.85 3.69 -3.08
C LEU A 61 8.87 4.31 -4.04
N GLN A 62 9.00 3.79 -5.27
CA GLN A 62 9.82 4.40 -6.32
C GLN A 62 9.24 5.76 -6.75
N ASP A 63 7.92 5.85 -6.93
CA ASP A 63 7.25 7.14 -7.17
C ASP A 63 7.44 8.08 -5.99
N PHE A 64 7.38 7.56 -4.75
CA PHE A 64 7.65 8.34 -3.56
C PHE A 64 9.11 8.83 -3.52
N ALA A 65 10.06 8.03 -3.98
CA ALA A 65 11.47 8.39 -4.00
C ALA A 65 11.80 9.49 -5.02
N ALA A 66 10.96 9.69 -6.03
CA ALA A 66 11.16 10.70 -7.05
C ALA A 66 11.24 12.11 -6.42
N GLY A 67 12.45 12.68 -6.40
CA GLY A 67 12.70 14.03 -5.88
C GLY A 67 12.78 14.14 -4.34
N ARG A 68 12.88 13.02 -3.61
CA ARG A 68 13.03 13.01 -2.14
C ARG A 68 14.43 12.56 -1.71
N ASP A 69 14.82 12.95 -0.50
CA ASP A 69 16.09 12.56 0.11
C ASP A 69 16.17 11.04 0.37
N GLY A 70 17.32 10.43 0.06
CA GLY A 70 17.52 8.99 0.18
C GLY A 70 17.31 8.44 1.61
N GLU A 71 17.58 9.24 2.64
CA GLU A 71 17.34 8.83 4.03
C GLU A 71 15.84 8.78 4.37
N ALA A 72 15.05 9.73 3.86
CA ALA A 72 13.60 9.74 4.03
C ALA A 72 12.96 8.56 3.29
N VAL A 73 13.45 8.27 2.08
CA VAL A 73 13.02 7.11 1.28
C VAL A 73 13.35 5.80 2.01
N ALA A 74 14.58 5.64 2.51
CA ALA A 74 14.97 4.42 3.21
C ALA A 74 14.11 4.16 4.47
N ARG A 75 13.81 5.20 5.24
CA ARG A 75 12.92 5.10 6.40
C ARG A 75 11.51 4.66 5.99
N GLU A 76 10.97 5.26 4.94
CA GLU A 76 9.62 4.89 4.50
C GLU A 76 9.55 3.50 3.87
N SER A 77 10.55 3.09 3.08
CA SER A 77 10.62 1.73 2.54
C SER A 77 10.71 0.68 3.65
N ALA A 78 11.49 0.93 4.72
CA ALA A 78 11.56 0.03 5.87
C ALA A 78 10.20 -0.09 6.60
N ARG A 79 9.51 1.05 6.78
CA ARG A 79 8.18 1.10 7.41
C ARG A 79 7.14 0.36 6.56
N ALA A 80 7.10 0.61 5.26
CA ALA A 80 6.22 -0.07 4.32
C ALA A 80 6.42 -1.60 4.38
N ARG A 81 7.67 -2.05 4.39
CA ARG A 81 8.02 -3.48 4.42
C ARG A 81 7.58 -4.16 5.71
N ALA A 82 7.74 -3.50 6.85
CA ALA A 82 7.28 -4.03 8.14
C ALA A 82 5.75 -4.17 8.17
N LEU A 83 5.01 -3.16 7.71
CA LEU A 83 3.54 -3.18 7.69
C LEU A 83 2.99 -4.20 6.68
N HIS A 84 3.61 -4.29 5.49
CA HIS A 84 3.24 -5.27 4.47
C HIS A 84 3.46 -6.70 4.97
N ALA A 85 4.63 -7.00 5.52
CA ALA A 85 4.95 -8.33 6.05
C ALA A 85 4.01 -8.73 7.20
N ALA A 86 3.71 -7.80 8.12
CA ALA A 86 2.76 -8.05 9.20
C ALA A 86 1.36 -8.36 8.67
N SER A 87 0.89 -7.61 7.67
CA SER A 87 -0.43 -7.81 7.06
C SER A 87 -0.50 -9.11 6.25
N ALA A 88 0.53 -9.40 5.46
CA ALA A 88 0.63 -10.62 4.65
C ALA A 88 0.65 -11.87 5.55
N ALA A 89 1.36 -11.85 6.66
CA ALA A 89 1.40 -12.95 7.63
C ALA A 89 0.05 -13.21 8.32
N VAL A 90 -0.86 -12.23 8.36
CA VAL A 90 -2.23 -12.44 8.87
C VAL A 90 -3.14 -12.94 7.74
N HIS A 91 -2.95 -12.48 6.52
CA HIS A 91 -3.73 -12.94 5.36
C HIS A 91 -3.43 -14.39 5.00
N ASP A 92 -2.17 -14.82 5.03
CA ASP A 92 -1.73 -16.20 4.78
C ASP A 92 -2.27 -17.21 5.83
N ARG A 93 -2.65 -16.71 7.02
CA ARG A 93 -3.28 -17.52 8.08
C ARG A 93 -4.80 -17.67 7.94
N ARG A 94 -5.41 -17.06 6.91
CA ARG A 94 -6.82 -17.29 6.60
C ARG A 94 -6.95 -18.61 5.82
N PRO A 95 -7.81 -19.54 6.28
CA PRO A 95 -7.99 -20.86 5.66
C PRO A 95 -8.71 -20.79 4.32
#